data_AF-A0A956TXR0-F1
#
_entry.id   AF-A0A956TXR0-F1
#
_cell.length_a   1.000
_cell.length_b   1.000
_cell.length_c   1.000
_cell.angle_alpha   90.00
_cell.angle_beta   90.00
_cell.angle_gamma   90.00
#
_symmetry.space_group_name_H-M   'P 1'
#
loop_
_entity.id
_entity.type
_entity.pdbx_description
1 polymer ?
#
loop_
_entity_poly.entity_id
_entity_poly.type
_entity_poly.pdbx_seq_one_letter_code
_entity_poly.pdbx_strand_id
1 'polypeptide(L)'
;EDQGRSRVMLVNKGLMHVYADPDSQRLLGAEMIGPSHEHLAHLLAWAIQMKLTVQEALDMPYYHPVVEEGLRDALYDLRYNLNRYNAGQQQPAGVGG
;
A
#
# COMPACT_ATOMS: atom_id res chain seq x y z
N GLU A 1 3.18 3.67 -27.49
CA GLU A 1 2.78 2.28 -27.76
C GLU A 1 1.94 1.78 -26.61
N ASP A 2 0.72 2.30 -26.60
CA ASP A 2 -0.40 1.89 -25.77
C ASP A 2 -1.07 0.66 -26.39
N GLN A 3 -1.90 -0.04 -25.60
CA GLN A 3 -2.89 -1.06 -26.00
C GLN A 3 -2.51 -2.56 -25.90
N GLY A 4 -1.46 -2.93 -25.15
CA GLY A 4 -1.20 -4.33 -24.78
C GLY A 4 -1.67 -4.76 -23.37
N ARG A 5 -1.51 -3.88 -22.36
CA ARG A 5 -1.75 -4.23 -20.95
C ARG A 5 -3.21 -4.16 -20.50
N SER A 6 -4.03 -3.36 -21.18
CA SER A 6 -5.44 -3.14 -20.81
C SER A 6 -6.40 -4.26 -21.20
N ARG A 7 -5.97 -5.27 -21.98
CA ARG A 7 -6.81 -6.43 -22.37
C ARG A 7 -6.63 -7.66 -21.48
N VAL A 8 -5.55 -7.74 -20.71
CA VAL A 8 -5.29 -8.88 -19.78
C VAL A 8 -5.77 -8.58 -18.36
N MET A 9 -5.83 -7.30 -17.96
CA MET A 9 -6.31 -6.87 -16.64
C MET A 9 -7.77 -6.36 -16.65
N LEU A 10 -8.70 -7.18 -17.13
CA LEU A 10 -10.15 -6.93 -17.12
C LEU A 10 -10.78 -6.81 -15.72
N VAL A 11 -9.96 -6.56 -14.68
CA VAL A 11 -10.33 -6.40 -13.27
C VAL A 11 -9.94 -5.00 -12.75
N ASN A 12 -9.64 -4.03 -13.63
CA ASN A 12 -9.32 -2.66 -13.23
C ASN A 12 -10.58 -1.81 -12.91
N LYS A 13 -11.53 -2.40 -12.17
CA LYS A 13 -12.68 -1.71 -11.57
C LYS A 13 -12.63 -1.94 -10.07
N GLY A 14 -11.74 -1.21 -9.40
CA GLY A 14 -11.62 -1.29 -7.96
C GLY A 14 -10.83 -0.15 -7.36
N LEU A 15 -11.02 0.08 -6.07
CA LEU A 15 -10.25 1.01 -5.26
C LEU A 15 -9.67 0.22 -4.08
N MET A 16 -8.44 0.55 -3.70
CA MET A 16 -7.78 0.00 -2.51
C MET A 16 -7.18 1.14 -1.71
N HIS A 17 -7.42 1.13 -0.40
CA HIS A 17 -6.68 1.93 0.57
C HIS A 17 -6.04 1.01 1.59
N VAL A 18 -4.78 1.25 1.92
CA VAL A 18 -4.03 0.53 2.95
C VAL A 18 -3.66 1.51 4.05
N TYR A 19 -3.75 1.06 5.30
CA TYR A 19 -3.51 1.88 6.48
C TYR A 19 -2.31 1.34 7.24
N ALA A 20 -1.50 2.25 7.78
CA ALA A 20 -0.38 1.92 8.65
C ALA A 20 -0.28 2.90 9.81
N ASP A 21 0.30 2.42 10.90
CA ASP A 21 0.64 3.23 12.07
C ASP A 21 1.81 4.16 11.72
N PRO A 22 1.72 5.48 11.95
CA PRO A 22 2.74 6.42 11.49
C PRO A 22 4.07 6.29 12.22
N ASP A 23 4.05 5.88 13.49
CA ASP A 23 5.24 5.78 14.34
C ASP A 23 6.01 4.48 14.04
N SER A 24 5.32 3.34 14.07
CA SER A 24 5.92 2.01 13.84
C SER A 24 5.95 1.58 12.37
N GLN A 25 5.24 2.29 11.49
CA GLN A 25 5.04 1.95 10.07
C GLN A 25 4.41 0.57 9.83
N ARG A 26 3.80 -0.04 10.85
CA ARG A 26 3.14 -1.35 10.73
C ARG A 26 1.81 -1.24 10.01
N LEU A 27 1.52 -2.24 9.18
CA LEU A 27 0.21 -2.38 8.53
C LEU A 27 -0.88 -2.56 9.60
N LEU A 28 -1.95 -1.78 9.49
CA LEU A 28 -3.11 -1.83 10.38
C LEU A 28 -4.33 -2.46 9.71
N GLY A 29 -4.48 -2.28 8.41
CA GLY A 29 -5.68 -2.72 7.69
C GLY A 29 -5.69 -2.26 6.24
N ALA A 30 -6.71 -2.67 5.51
CA ALA A 30 -7.01 -2.18 4.18
C ALA A 30 -8.51 -2.23 3.90
N GLU A 31 -8.98 -1.34 3.03
CA GLU A 31 -10.31 -1.35 2.44
C GLU A 31 -10.18 -1.56 0.94
N MET A 32 -10.95 -2.48 0.38
CA MET A 32 -10.89 -2.84 -1.03
C MET A 32 -12.29 -2.99 -1.59
N ILE A 33 -12.51 -2.45 -2.79
CA ILE A 33 -13.71 -2.68 -3.60
C ILE A 33 -13.28 -3.12 -4.98
N GLY A 34 -13.94 -4.14 -5.53
CA GLY A 34 -13.73 -4.64 -6.89
C GLY A 34 -13.68 -6.18 -6.92
N PRO A 35 -13.55 -6.78 -8.10
CA PRO A 35 -13.61 -8.23 -8.25
C PRO A 35 -12.36 -8.92 -7.70
N SER A 36 -12.52 -10.13 -7.17
CA SER A 36 -11.42 -11.05 -6.81
C SER A 36 -10.42 -10.55 -5.74
N HIS A 37 -10.85 -9.66 -4.84
CA HIS A 37 -10.02 -9.17 -3.73
C HIS A 37 -9.91 -10.15 -2.54
N GLU A 38 -10.61 -11.29 -2.56
CA GLU A 38 -10.57 -12.28 -1.48
C GLU A 38 -9.16 -12.84 -1.21
N HIS A 39 -8.36 -13.02 -2.26
CA HIS A 39 -6.98 -13.49 -2.16
C HIS A 39 -6.06 -12.40 -1.60
N LEU A 40 -6.23 -11.15 -2.04
CA LEU A 40 -5.51 -10.00 -1.52
C LEU A 40 -5.84 -9.73 -0.05
N ALA A 41 -7.12 -9.89 0.34
CA ALA A 41 -7.55 -9.76 1.71
C ALA A 41 -6.89 -10.81 2.62
N HIS A 42 -6.78 -12.06 2.15
CA HIS A 42 -6.04 -13.09 2.88
C HIS A 42 -4.56 -12.75 3.03
N LEU A 43 -3.90 -12.32 1.95
CA LEU A 43 -2.50 -11.96 1.97
C LEU A 43 -2.23 -10.80 2.95
N LEU A 44 -3.07 -9.77 2.91
CA LEU A 44 -3.00 -8.63 3.83
C LEU A 44 -3.28 -9.04 5.27
N ALA A 45 -4.25 -9.93 5.51
CA ALA A 45 -4.52 -10.44 6.85
C ALA A 45 -3.30 -11.13 7.45
N TRP A 46 -2.57 -11.93 6.66
CA TRP A 46 -1.31 -12.53 7.11
C TRP A 46 -0.21 -11.51 7.35
N ALA A 47 -0.03 -10.54 6.45
CA ALA A 47 0.96 -9.47 6.64
C ALA A 47 0.71 -8.67 7.93
N ILE A 48 -0.56 -8.34 8.21
CA ILE A 48 -0.98 -7.66 9.43
C ILE A 48 -0.75 -8.55 10.66
N GLN A 49 -1.12 -9.83 10.59
CA GLN A 49 -0.91 -10.79 11.68
C GLN A 49 0.59 -10.98 12.01
N MET A 50 1.45 -10.96 10.99
CA MET A 50 2.91 -10.97 11.13
C MET A 50 3.50 -9.62 11.56
N LYS A 51 2.67 -8.58 11.68
CA LYS A 51 3.07 -7.21 12.06
C LYS A 51 4.12 -6.61 11.13
N LEU A 52 4.02 -6.91 9.83
CA LEU A 52 4.91 -6.35 8.83
C LEU A 52 4.76 -4.83 8.75
N THR A 53 5.88 -4.16 8.56
CA THR A 53 5.93 -2.75 8.16
C THR A 53 5.61 -2.59 6.67
N VAL A 54 5.24 -1.37 6.26
CA VAL A 54 5.03 -1.03 4.84
C VAL A 54 6.28 -1.36 4.01
N GLN A 55 7.47 -1.11 4.55
CA GLN A 55 8.73 -1.39 3.84
C GLN A 55 8.97 -2.89 3.70
N GLU A 56 8.81 -3.67 4.78
CA GLU A 56 8.95 -5.14 4.71
C GLU A 56 7.97 -5.76 3.71
N ALA A 57 6.72 -5.28 3.65
CA ALA A 57 5.73 -5.73 2.68
C ALA A 57 6.10 -5.37 1.23
N LEU A 58 6.82 -4.27 1.01
CA LEU A 58 7.36 -3.87 -0.31
C LEU A 58 8.60 -4.67 -0.71
N ASP A 59 9.36 -5.19 0.27
CA ASP A 59 10.54 -6.03 0.05
C ASP A 59 10.17 -7.48 -0.32
N MET A 60 8.91 -7.87 -0.12
CA MET A 60 8.37 -9.16 -0.55
C MET A 60 8.28 -9.26 -2.08
N PRO A 61 8.38 -10.47 -2.66
CA PRO A 61 8.36 -10.64 -4.11
C PRO A 61 6.98 -10.39 -4.72
N TYR A 62 6.94 -9.57 -5.78
CA TYR A 62 5.79 -9.38 -6.67
C TYR A 62 6.15 -9.89 -8.06
N TYR A 63 5.46 -10.93 -8.54
CA TYR A 63 5.66 -11.48 -9.89
C TYR A 63 4.88 -10.68 -10.94
N HIS A 64 5.23 -10.78 -12.23
CA HIS A 64 4.56 -10.02 -13.30
C HIS A 64 4.08 -10.96 -14.43
N PRO A 65 2.85 -10.82 -14.98
CA PRO A 65 1.76 -9.91 -14.58
C PRO A 65 0.80 -10.55 -13.56
N VAL A 66 0.42 -9.84 -12.50
CA VAL A 66 -0.48 -10.34 -11.43
C VAL A 66 -1.35 -9.21 -10.82
N VAL A 67 -2.39 -9.57 -10.04
CA VAL A 67 -3.30 -8.58 -9.43
C VAL A 67 -2.65 -7.86 -8.24
N GLU A 68 -1.70 -8.50 -7.58
CA GLU A 68 -0.89 -7.99 -6.48
C GLU A 68 -0.05 -6.77 -6.85
N GLU A 69 0.14 -6.49 -8.15
CA GLU A 69 0.72 -5.22 -8.60
C GLU A 69 -0.08 -4.01 -8.10
N GLY A 70 -1.41 -4.11 -8.02
CA GLY A 70 -2.25 -3.05 -7.46
C GLY A 70 -2.03 -2.82 -5.95
N LEU A 71 -1.74 -3.89 -5.20
CA LEU A 71 -1.35 -3.78 -3.80
C LEU A 71 0.01 -3.10 -3.64
N ARG A 72 0.97 -3.44 -4.53
CA ARG A 72 2.30 -2.81 -4.53
C ARG A 72 2.20 -1.29 -4.73
N ASP A 73 1.37 -0.85 -5.67
CA ASP A 73 1.15 0.57 -5.94
C ASP A 73 0.53 1.27 -4.72
N ALA A 74 -0.47 0.65 -4.08
CA ALA A 74 -1.08 1.18 -2.86
C ALA A 74 -0.08 1.30 -1.68
N LEU A 75 0.82 0.32 -1.52
CA LEU A 75 1.87 0.35 -0.50
C LEU A 75 2.91 1.45 -0.78
N TYR A 76 3.26 1.71 -2.04
CA TYR A 76 4.13 2.82 -2.39
C TYR A 76 3.50 4.18 -2.07
N ASP A 77 2.22 4.36 -2.37
CA ASP A 77 1.49 5.60 -2.03
C ASP A 77 1.42 5.80 -0.51
N LEU A 78 1.07 4.75 0.24
CA LEU A 78 1.07 4.79 1.70
C LEU A 78 2.44 5.19 2.28
N ARG A 79 3.53 4.59 1.79
CA ARG A 79 4.89 4.95 2.23
C ARG A 79 5.22 6.41 1.94
N TYR A 80 4.83 6.91 0.77
CA TYR A 80 5.02 8.32 0.41
C TYR A 80 4.27 9.25 1.38
N ASN A 81 3.02 8.93 1.70
CA ASN A 81 2.20 9.69 2.64
C ASN A 81 2.75 9.66 4.07
N LEU A 82 3.22 8.50 4.54
CA LEU A 82 3.88 8.36 5.85
C LEU A 82 5.14 9.23 5.96
N ASN A 83 5.98 9.23 4.94
CA ASN A 83 7.19 10.06 4.92
C ASN A 83 6.85 11.56 5.00
N ARG A 84 5.79 12.00 4.33
CA ARG A 84 5.32 13.38 4.41
C ARG A 84 4.77 13.73 5.79
N TYR A 85 3.98 12.83 6.38
CA TYR A 85 3.44 12.99 7.72
C TYR A 85 4.58 13.14 8.75
N ASN A 86 5.57 12.26 8.69
CA ASN A 86 6.71 12.27 9.60
C ASN A 86 7.62 13.50 9.41
N ALA A 87 7.79 13.98 8.17
CA ALA A 87 8.52 15.22 7.90
C ALA A 87 7.80 16.46 8.49
N GLY A 88 6.47 16.49 8.46
CA GLY A 88 5.66 17.56 9.06
C GLY A 88 5.70 17.55 10.60
N GLN A 89 5.82 16.37 11.22
CA GLN A 89 5.98 16.20 12.67
C GLN A 89 7.36 16.66 13.20
N GLN A 90 8.40 16.65 12.35
CA GLN A 90 9.78 17.01 12.72
C GLN A 90 10.08 18.52 12.65
N GLN A 91 9.12 19.36 12.26
CA GLN A 91 9.29 20.81 12.26
C GLN A 91 9.03 21.37 13.68
N PRO A 92 10.05 21.93 14.36
CA PRO A 92 9.86 22.40 15.73
C PRO A 92 8.90 23.59 15.79
N ALA A 93 7.98 23.54 16.75
CA ALA A 93 7.20 24.69 17.17
C ALA A 93 8.14 25.77 17.73
N GLY A 94 8.46 26.77 16.91
CA GLY A 94 9.04 28.04 17.35
C GLY A 94 10.55 28.19 17.18
N VAL A 95 10.94 28.93 16.13
CA VAL A 95 11.93 30.01 16.27
C VAL A 95 11.40 31.18 15.44
N GLY A 96 10.43 31.91 16.00
CA GLY A 96 10.13 33.28 15.59
C GLY A 96 10.74 34.19 16.65
N GLY A 97 11.83 34.87 16.30
CA GLY A 97 12.44 35.94 17.09
C GLY A 97 11.73 37.27 16.89
#